data_AF-A0A3G9CZH5-F1
#
_entry.id   AF-A0A3G9CZH5-F1
#
_cell.length_a   1.000
_cell.length_b   1.000
_cell.length_c   1.000
_cell.angle_alpha   90.00
_cell.angle_beta   90.00
_cell.angle_gamma   90.00
#
_symmetry.space_group_name_H-M   'P 1'
#
loop_
_entity.id
_entity.type
_entity.pdbx_description
1 polymer ?
#
loop_
_entity_poly.entity_id
_entity_poly.type
_entity_poly.pdbx_seq_one_letter_code
_entity_poly.pdbx_strand_id
1 'polypeptide(L)'
;MEKILLREDLPLKDKLLACLFWSTRKTIREEGCAPLRINRIKTSKKTYKPQGRKLLKLSPSILDDIIDDMEKGETVLFELSMGEETLKVYMDDKSFAVVAEKTKDLEKEITNKISDEMGRKRPDFCQTFIPKVIPQ
;
A
#
# COMPACT_ATOMS: atom_id res chain seq x y z
N MET A 1 -2.51 6.31 15.43
CA MET A 1 -2.24 5.36 14.34
C MET A 1 -2.55 3.97 14.87
N GLU A 2 -3.61 3.35 14.35
CA GLU A 2 -3.96 1.97 14.65
C GLU A 2 -3.04 1.02 13.88
N LYS A 3 -2.55 -0.02 14.54
CA LYS A 3 -1.64 -1.02 13.97
C LYS A 3 -2.39 -2.35 13.89
N ILE A 4 -2.46 -2.93 12.71
CA ILE A 4 -3.08 -4.24 12.49
C ILE A 4 -2.00 -5.29 12.22
N LEU A 5 -2.31 -6.54 12.58
CA LEU A 5 -1.43 -7.68 12.31
C LEU A 5 -1.77 -8.28 10.95
N LEU A 6 -0.72 -8.57 10.18
CA LEU A 6 -0.79 -9.26 8.91
C LEU A 6 -0.61 -10.76 9.14
N ARG A 7 -1.25 -11.56 8.28
CA ARG A 7 -1.16 -13.02 8.35
C ARG A 7 0.23 -13.54 8.02
N GLU A 8 0.70 -14.54 8.76
CA GLU A 8 2.05 -15.08 8.55
C GLU A 8 2.17 -15.94 7.30
N ASP A 9 1.09 -16.60 6.87
CA ASP A 9 1.09 -17.57 5.76
C ASP A 9 1.03 -16.94 4.36
N LEU A 10 0.97 -15.60 4.26
CA LEU A 10 0.99 -14.89 3.00
C LEU A 10 2.40 -14.45 2.60
N PRO A 11 2.81 -14.62 1.32
CA PRO A 11 4.05 -14.06 0.81
C PRO A 11 4.12 -12.54 1.03
N LEU A 12 5.31 -12.01 1.33
CA LEU A 12 5.50 -10.58 1.58
C LEU A 12 5.09 -9.68 0.42
N LYS A 13 5.34 -10.14 -0.82
CA LYS A 13 4.90 -9.43 -2.03
C LYS A 13 3.38 -9.31 -2.08
N ASP A 14 2.66 -10.35 -1.69
CA ASP A 14 1.19 -10.35 -1.70
C ASP A 14 0.63 -9.44 -0.59
N LYS A 15 1.26 -9.44 0.59
CA LYS A 15 0.94 -8.50 1.68
C LYS A 15 1.11 -7.05 1.22
N LEU A 16 2.28 -6.72 0.67
CA LEU A 16 2.61 -5.40 0.15
C LEU A 16 1.59 -4.94 -0.90
N LEU A 17 1.29 -5.80 -1.87
CA LEU A 17 0.33 -5.51 -2.92
C LEU A 17 -1.08 -5.30 -2.36
N ALA A 18 -1.56 -6.19 -1.49
CA ALA A 18 -2.88 -6.08 -0.89
C ALA A 18 -3.04 -4.78 -0.09
N CYS A 19 -2.07 -4.46 0.77
CA CYS A 19 -2.06 -3.27 1.60
C CYS A 19 -2.05 -1.99 0.76
N LEU A 20 -1.14 -1.89 -0.23
CA LEU A 20 -1.07 -0.71 -1.10
C LEU A 20 -2.32 -0.59 -1.99
N PHE A 21 -2.84 -1.70 -2.50
CA PHE A 21 -4.05 -1.73 -3.31
C PHE A 21 -5.25 -1.20 -2.53
N TRP A 22 -5.51 -1.74 -1.33
CA TRP A 22 -6.67 -1.32 -0.54
C TRP A 22 -6.54 0.08 0.03
N SER A 23 -5.34 0.49 0.45
CA SER A 23 -5.06 1.88 0.84
C SER A 23 -5.43 2.83 -0.29
N THR A 24 -4.90 2.56 -1.49
CA THR A 24 -5.17 3.37 -2.69
C THR A 24 -6.65 3.33 -3.06
N ARG A 25 -7.27 2.15 -3.08
CA ARG A 25 -8.66 1.96 -3.54
C ARG A 25 -9.65 2.67 -2.62
N LYS A 26 -9.36 2.74 -1.32
CA LYS A 26 -10.17 3.49 -0.35
C LYS A 26 -10.00 4.99 -0.54
N THR A 27 -8.77 5.48 -0.74
CA THR A 27 -8.55 6.90 -1.04
C THR A 27 -9.26 7.36 -2.32
N ILE A 28 -9.30 6.52 -3.37
CA ILE A 28 -10.03 6.81 -4.61
C ILE A 28 -11.52 7.07 -4.37
N ARG A 29 -12.11 6.48 -3.33
CA ARG A 29 -13.54 6.72 -3.01
C ARG A 29 -13.77 8.15 -2.50
N GLU A 30 -12.80 8.71 -1.78
CA GLU A 30 -12.86 10.07 -1.23
C GLU A 30 -12.43 11.12 -2.27
N GLU A 31 -11.33 10.87 -2.98
CA GLU A 31 -10.67 11.85 -3.86
C GLU A 31 -11.05 11.69 -5.35
N GLY A 32 -11.88 10.69 -5.66
CA GLY A 32 -12.38 10.43 -7.01
C GLY A 32 -11.28 10.03 -8.00
N CYS A 33 -11.22 10.71 -9.14
CA CYS A 33 -10.33 10.36 -10.26
C CYS A 33 -8.93 10.99 -10.16
N ALA A 34 -8.54 11.52 -9.00
CA ALA A 34 -7.23 12.12 -8.83
C ALA A 34 -6.10 11.09 -9.00
N PRO A 35 -4.97 11.45 -9.64
CA PRO A 35 -3.88 10.50 -9.87
C PRO A 35 -3.14 10.18 -8.56
N LEU A 36 -2.88 8.89 -8.32
CA LEU A 36 -1.99 8.44 -7.25
C LEU A 36 -0.55 8.88 -7.54
N ARG A 37 0.12 9.46 -6.55
CA ARG A 37 1.54 9.78 -6.57
C ARG A 37 2.25 9.14 -5.38
N ILE A 38 3.37 8.49 -5.65
CA ILE A 38 4.30 8.06 -4.60
C ILE A 38 5.29 9.20 -4.39
N ASN A 39 5.17 9.91 -3.27
CA ASN A 39 6.03 11.06 -2.95
C ASN A 39 7.36 10.61 -2.35
N ARG A 40 7.33 9.54 -1.55
CA ARG A 40 8.51 9.00 -0.88
C ARG A 40 8.32 7.54 -0.53
N ILE A 41 9.40 6.77 -0.63
CA ILE A 41 9.50 5.44 -0.01
C ILE A 41 10.75 5.47 0.86
N LYS A 42 10.63 5.17 2.15
CA LYS A 42 11.74 5.12 3.08
C LYS A 42 11.90 3.69 3.60
N THR A 43 13.05 3.12 3.28
CA THR A 43 13.59 1.87 3.84
C THR A 43 14.60 2.23 4.94
N SER A 44 15.08 1.24 5.68
CA SER A 44 16.16 1.32 6.66
C SER A 44 17.45 1.88 6.03
N LYS A 45 17.77 1.46 4.80
CA LYS A 45 19.01 1.84 4.10
C LYS A 45 18.88 3.12 3.28
N LYS A 46 17.71 3.35 2.68
CA LYS A 46 17.57 4.36 1.62
C LYS A 46 16.21 5.04 1.60
N THR A 47 16.22 6.32 1.27
CA THR A 47 15.01 7.09 0.97
C THR A 47 14.93 7.35 -0.52
N TYR A 48 13.87 6.85 -1.14
CA TYR A 48 13.50 7.06 -2.52
C TYR A 48 12.57 8.26 -2.65
N LYS A 49 12.88 9.15 -3.59
CA LYS A 49 12.06 10.31 -3.95
C LYS A 49 12.01 10.46 -5.47
N PRO A 50 10.93 11.06 -6.02
CA PRO A 50 10.89 11.53 -7.39
C PRO A 50 12.14 12.33 -7.78
N GLN A 51 12.71 12.06 -8.96
CA GLN A 51 13.83 12.82 -9.50
C GLN A 51 13.32 13.88 -10.49
N GLY A 52 13.38 15.15 -10.09
CA GLY A 52 12.91 16.27 -10.89
C GLY A 52 11.42 16.14 -11.24
N ARG A 53 11.10 16.06 -12.53
CA ARG A 53 9.71 15.93 -13.03
C ARG A 53 9.22 14.48 -13.18
N LYS A 54 10.06 13.47 -12.88
CA LYS A 54 9.69 12.06 -13.04
C LYS A 54 8.89 11.56 -11.85
N LEU A 55 7.87 10.74 -12.11
CA LEU A 55 7.15 10.01 -11.08
C LEU A 55 8.04 8.92 -10.46
N LEU A 56 7.95 8.75 -9.14
CA LEU A 56 8.53 7.59 -8.47
C LEU A 56 7.68 6.35 -8.79
N LYS A 57 8.33 5.30 -9.27
CA LYS A 57 7.71 4.01 -9.60
C LYS A 57 8.35 2.93 -8.74
N LEU A 58 7.58 1.88 -8.44
CA LEU A 58 8.12 0.65 -7.84
C LEU A 58 8.87 -0.15 -8.92
N SER A 59 10.13 0.24 -9.19
CA SER A 59 11.02 -0.55 -10.05
C SER A 59 11.41 -1.85 -9.35
N PRO A 60 11.85 -2.89 -10.09
CA PRO A 60 12.29 -4.16 -9.48
C PRO A 60 13.30 -3.95 -8.36
N SER A 61 14.31 -3.10 -8.57
CA SER A 61 15.31 -2.76 -7.55
C SER A 61 14.74 -2.10 -6.28
N ILE A 62 13.71 -1.26 -6.41
CA ILE A 62 13.06 -0.64 -5.25
C ILE A 62 12.20 -1.68 -4.53
N LEU A 63 11.52 -2.55 -5.30
CA LEU A 63 10.71 -3.61 -4.73
C LEU A 63 11.56 -4.61 -3.95
N ASP A 64 12.70 -5.02 -4.50
CA ASP A 64 13.62 -5.95 -3.83
C ASP A 64 14.13 -5.32 -2.52
N ASP A 65 14.56 -4.05 -2.52
CA ASP A 65 14.96 -3.33 -1.30
C ASP A 65 13.85 -3.27 -0.24
N ILE A 66 12.59 -3.07 -0.65
CA ILE A 66 11.43 -3.04 0.25
C ILE A 66 11.22 -4.41 0.88
N ILE A 67 11.23 -5.48 0.06
CA ILE A 67 10.99 -6.85 0.53
C ILE A 67 12.12 -7.28 1.45
N ASP A 68 13.37 -6.99 1.09
CA ASP A 68 14.55 -7.26 1.92
C ASP A 68 14.45 -6.65 3.31
N ASP A 69 13.88 -5.45 3.43
CA ASP A 69 13.69 -4.76 4.70
C ASP A 69 12.56 -5.38 5.51
N MET A 70 11.42 -5.64 4.87
CA MET A 70 10.30 -6.31 5.49
C MET A 70 10.70 -7.69 6.03
N GLU A 71 11.48 -8.48 5.29
CA GLU A 71 12.01 -9.79 5.73
C GLU A 71 12.86 -9.69 7.00
N LYS A 72 13.53 -8.56 7.21
CA LYS A 72 14.33 -8.30 8.41
C LYS A 72 13.51 -7.73 9.57
N GLY A 73 12.20 -7.54 9.38
CA GLY A 73 11.30 -6.90 10.34
C GLY A 73 11.45 -5.38 10.39
N GLU A 74 12.13 -4.78 9.42
CA GLU A 74 12.28 -3.32 9.32
C GLU A 74 11.01 -2.69 8.73
N THR A 75 10.56 -1.59 9.33
CA THR A 75 9.36 -0.89 8.85
C THR A 75 9.69 -0.01 7.65
N VAL A 76 9.02 -0.28 6.53
CA VAL A 76 9.03 0.57 5.34
C VAL A 76 7.91 1.60 5.42
N LEU A 77 8.25 2.86 5.11
CA LEU A 77 7.29 3.96 5.01
C LEU A 77 7.03 4.32 3.54
N PHE A 78 5.76 4.35 3.16
CA PHE A 78 5.29 4.92 1.91
C PHE A 78 4.53 6.21 2.19
N GLU A 79 4.89 7.28 1.50
CA GLU A 79 4.16 8.53 1.48
C GLU A 79 3.51 8.67 0.11
N LEU A 80 2.18 8.60 0.11
CA LEU A 80 1.34 8.62 -1.07
C LEU A 80 0.48 9.87 -1.04
N SER A 81 0.22 10.47 -2.19
CA SER A 81 -0.83 11.49 -2.30
C SER A 81 -1.77 11.19 -3.45
N MET A 82 -3.01 11.61 -3.26
CA MET A 82 -4.07 11.51 -4.26
C MET A 82 -5.03 12.67 -4.02
N GLY A 83 -5.19 13.54 -5.02
CA GLY A 83 -5.99 14.75 -4.87
C GLY A 83 -5.43 15.63 -3.76
N GLU A 84 -6.26 15.92 -2.76
CA GLU A 84 -5.90 16.69 -1.57
C GLU A 84 -5.50 15.80 -0.38
N GLU A 85 -5.65 14.48 -0.48
CA GLU A 85 -5.29 13.55 0.57
C GLU A 85 -3.83 13.10 0.47
N THR A 86 -3.20 12.97 1.64
CA THR A 86 -1.86 12.38 1.78
C THR A 86 -1.92 11.23 2.79
N LEU A 87 -1.47 10.06 2.36
CA LEU A 87 -1.36 8.88 3.20
C LEU A 87 0.10 8.59 3.56
N LYS A 88 0.33 8.29 4.85
CA LYS A 88 1.56 7.66 5.32
C LYS A 88 1.24 6.22 5.70
N VAL A 89 1.76 5.29 4.92
CA VAL A 89 1.60 3.84 5.14
C VAL A 89 2.89 3.29 5.73
N TYR A 90 2.78 2.57 6.83
CA TYR A 90 3.87 1.92 7.55
C TYR A 90 3.65 0.42 7.49
N MET A 91 4.66 -0.33 7.08
CA MET A 91 4.51 -1.77 6.93
C MET A 91 5.82 -2.53 7.16
N ASP A 92 5.73 -3.66 7.85
CA ASP A 92 6.78 -4.67 8.00
C ASP A 92 6.20 -6.06 7.64
N ASP A 93 6.91 -7.14 7.92
CA ASP A 93 6.43 -8.51 7.65
C ASP A 93 5.14 -8.88 8.40
N LYS A 94 4.93 -8.30 9.58
CA LYS A 94 3.90 -8.69 10.55
C LYS A 94 2.78 -7.70 10.67
N SER A 95 2.94 -6.48 10.17
CA SER A 95 2.05 -5.42 10.54
C SER A 95 1.92 -4.32 9.51
N PHE A 96 0.77 -3.66 9.60
CA PHE A 96 0.39 -2.54 8.75
C PHE A 96 -0.21 -1.43 9.61
N ALA A 97 0.07 -0.20 9.23
CA ALA A 97 -0.59 0.97 9.77
C ALA A 97 -0.67 2.08 8.72
N VAL A 98 -1.67 2.94 8.84
CA VAL A 98 -1.87 4.06 7.92
C VAL A 98 -2.26 5.31 8.71
N VAL A 99 -1.81 6.46 8.22
CA VAL A 99 -2.22 7.79 8.68
C VAL A 99 -2.69 8.57 7.47
N ALA A 100 -3.88 9.16 7.54
CA ALA A 100 -4.43 10.06 6.54
C ALA A 100 -4.34 11.49 7.09
N GLU A 101 -3.77 12.41 6.30
CA GLU A 101 -3.52 13.77 6.78
C GLU A 101 -4.79 14.62 6.86
N LYS A 102 -5.75 14.41 5.94
CA LYS A 102 -6.97 15.20 5.85
C LYS A 102 -8.19 14.47 6.42
N THR A 103 -8.40 13.21 6.04
CA THR A 103 -9.63 12.46 6.33
C THR A 103 -9.40 11.37 7.37
N LYS A 104 -9.63 11.66 8.66
CA LYS A 104 -9.35 10.70 9.74
C LYS A 104 -10.16 9.40 9.65
N ASP A 105 -11.41 9.47 9.20
CA ASP A 105 -12.27 8.28 9.05
C ASP A 105 -11.73 7.31 7.98
N LEU A 106 -10.96 7.82 7.01
CA LEU A 106 -10.32 7.01 5.99
C LEU A 106 -9.28 6.04 6.58
N GLU A 107 -8.59 6.42 7.66
CA GLU A 107 -7.65 5.52 8.35
C GLU A 107 -8.38 4.26 8.82
N LYS A 108 -9.51 4.44 9.49
CA LYS A 108 -10.33 3.35 10.03
C LYS A 108 -10.95 2.51 8.92
N GLU A 109 -11.39 3.14 7.83
CA GLU A 109 -11.87 2.40 6.65
C GLU A 109 -10.81 1.49 6.05
N ILE A 110 -9.57 1.98 5.96
CA ILE A 110 -8.44 1.23 5.41
C ILE A 110 -8.03 0.11 6.36
N THR A 111 -7.86 0.38 7.66
CA THR A 111 -7.46 -0.64 8.64
C THR A 111 -8.50 -1.75 8.76
N ASN A 112 -9.79 -1.41 8.82
CA ASN A 112 -10.87 -2.39 8.83
C ASN A 112 -10.85 -3.26 7.57
N LYS A 113 -10.73 -2.64 6.38
CA LYS A 113 -10.71 -3.40 5.14
C LYS A 113 -9.51 -4.33 5.05
N ILE A 114 -8.32 -3.89 5.42
CA ILE A 114 -7.13 -4.75 5.38
C ILE A 114 -7.26 -5.87 6.42
N SER A 115 -7.77 -5.59 7.62
CA SER A 115 -8.05 -6.61 8.64
C SER A 115 -9.01 -7.69 8.12
N ASP A 116 -10.12 -7.29 7.48
CA ASP A 116 -11.07 -8.22 6.87
C ASP A 116 -10.42 -9.07 5.76
N GLU A 117 -9.55 -8.47 4.95
CA GLU A 117 -8.83 -9.17 3.88
C GLU A 117 -7.82 -10.17 4.43
N MET A 118 -7.12 -9.83 5.51
CA MET A 118 -6.28 -10.79 6.21
C MET A 118 -7.13 -11.95 6.74
N GLY A 119 -8.36 -11.72 7.22
CA GLY A 119 -9.26 -12.81 7.61
C GLY A 119 -9.66 -13.81 6.50
N ARG A 120 -9.46 -13.49 5.21
CA ARG A 120 -9.96 -14.29 4.08
C ARG A 120 -8.94 -15.30 3.56
N LYS A 121 -9.36 -16.54 3.29
CA LYS A 121 -8.49 -17.57 2.65
C LYS A 121 -7.94 -17.16 1.29
N ARG A 122 -8.66 -16.32 0.53
CA ARG A 122 -8.21 -15.74 -0.75
C ARG A 122 -8.48 -14.24 -0.73
N PRO A 123 -7.50 -13.38 -1.07
CA PRO A 123 -7.72 -11.94 -1.14
C PRO A 123 -8.78 -11.59 -2.18
N ASP A 124 -9.65 -10.64 -1.84
CA ASP A 124 -10.79 -10.24 -2.68
C ASP A 124 -10.34 -9.39 -3.88
N PHE A 125 -9.14 -8.79 -3.80
CA PHE A 125 -8.63 -7.94 -4.88
C PHE A 125 -8.39 -8.72 -6.18
N CYS A 126 -8.16 -10.04 -6.13
CA CYS A 126 -7.98 -10.87 -7.32
C CYS A 126 -9.18 -10.81 -8.27
N GLN A 127 -10.40 -10.63 -7.74
CA GLN A 127 -11.61 -10.48 -8.57
C GLN A 127 -11.63 -9.16 -9.36
N THR A 128 -10.84 -8.17 -8.93
CA THR A 128 -10.72 -6.88 -9.64
C THR A 128 -9.87 -7.03 -10.91
N PHE A 129 -9.01 -8.06 -10.99
CA PHE A 129 -8.07 -8.27 -12.08
C PHE A 129 -8.53 -9.35 -13.08
N ILE A 130 -9.83 -9.68 -13.12
CA ILE A 130 -10.36 -10.58 -14.16
C ILE A 130 -10.05 -9.95 -15.53
N PRO A 131 -9.26 -10.62 -16.39
CA PRO A 131 -8.95 -10.11 -17.71
C PRO A 131 -10.25 -9.87 -18.47
N LYS A 132 -10.50 -8.62 -18.90
CA LYS A 132 -11.55 -8.32 -19.88
C LYS A 132 -11.11 -8.81 -21.26
N VAL A 133 -10.89 -10.10 -21.42
CA VAL A 133 -10.79 -10.70 -22.76
C VAL A 133 -12.24 -10.93 -23.20
N ILE A 134 -12.76 -10.03 -24.02
CA ILE A 134 -13.89 -10.36 -24.88
C ILE A 134 -13.25 -11.14 -26.05
N PRO A 135 -13.57 -12.43 -26.26
CA PRO A 135 -13.16 -13.11 -27.49
C PRO A 135 -13.69 -12.33 -28.69
N GLN A 136 -12.84 -12.10 -29.70
CA GLN A 136 -13.26 -11.57 -31.00
C GLN A 136 -14.09 -12.59 -31.77
#